data_AF-A0A6V8KW23-F1
#
_entry.id   AF-A0A6V8KW23-F1
#
_cell.length_a   1.000
_cell.length_b   1.000
_cell.length_c   1.000
_cell.angle_alpha   90.00
_cell.angle_beta   90.00
_cell.angle_gamma   90.00
#
_symmetry.space_group_name_H-M   'P 1'
#
loop_
_entity.id
_entity.type
_entity.pdbx_description
1 polymer ?
#
loop_
_entity_poly.entity_id
_entity_poly.type
_entity_poly.pdbx_seq_one_letter_code
_entity_poly.pdbx_strand_id
1 'polypeptide(L)' 'MTAVGCGSDLALGALFATARTRMSPHRRVMVALQAAERFSAGVRGPFLCLSQDDAG' A
#
# COMPACT_ATOMS: atom_id res chain seq x y z
N MET A 1 6.00 -1.66 -9.03
CA MET A 1 5.48 -1.63 -7.64
C MET A 1 5.69 -3.02 -7.07
N THR A 2 6.23 -3.13 -5.87
CA THR A 2 6.54 -4.42 -5.24
C THR A 2 5.94 -4.41 -3.84
N ALA A 3 5.36 -5.54 -3.40
CA ALA A 3 4.95 -5.76 -2.02
C ALA A 3 5.47 -7.14 -1.59
N VAL A 4 5.76 -7.30 -0.30
CA VAL A 4 6.32 -8.53 0.27
C VAL A 4 5.63 -8.88 1.57
N GLY A 5 5.75 -10.14 2.00
CA GLY A 5 5.12 -10.65 3.23
C GLY A 5 3.71 -11.19 3.01
N CYS A 6 3.04 -11.57 4.10
CA CYS A 6 1.77 -12.30 4.11
C CYS A 6 0.55 -11.54 3.53
N GLY A 7 0.69 -10.25 3.21
CA GLY A 7 -0.33 -9.43 2.57
C GLY A 7 0.04 -8.95 1.16
N SER A 8 1.11 -9.51 0.56
CA SER A 8 1.67 -9.01 -0.70
C SER A 8 0.63 -8.96 -1.83
N ASP A 9 -0.15 -10.01 -2.02
CA ASP A 9 -1.09 -10.11 -3.15
C ASP A 9 -2.26 -9.14 -2.99
N LEU A 10 -2.74 -8.95 -1.76
CA LEU A 10 -3.78 -7.99 -1.42
C LEU A 10 -3.30 -6.56 -1.65
N ALA A 11 -2.08 -6.25 -1.19
CA ALA A 11 -1.47 -4.94 -1.39
C ALA A 11 -1.20 -4.66 -2.87
N LEU A 12 -0.65 -5.63 -3.62
CA LEU A 12 -0.42 -5.51 -5.07
C LEU A 12 -1.72 -5.32 -5.83
N GLY A 13 -2.76 -6.08 -5.50
CA GLY A 13 -4.08 -5.94 -6.10
C GLY A 13 -4.68 -4.56 -5.88
N ALA A 14 -4.61 -4.04 -4.65
CA ALA A 14 -5.07 -2.68 -4.34
C ALA A 14 -4.23 -1.59 -5.03
N LEU A 15 -2.91 -1.76 -5.11
CA LEU A 15 -2.02 -0.86 -5.84
C LEU A 15 -2.33 -0.84 -7.34
N PHE A 16 -2.62 -2.01 -7.93
CA PHE A 16 -3.05 -2.16 -9.32
C PHE A 16 -4.40 -1.46 -9.54
N ALA A 17 -5.41 -1.76 -8.71
CA ALA A 17 -6.74 -1.17 -8.82
C ALA A 17 -6.73 0.37 -8.70
N THR A 18 -5.83 0.92 -7.89
CA THR A 18 -5.71 2.37 -7.70
C THR A 18 -4.78 3.06 -8.71
N ALA A 19 -4.10 2.33 -9.60
CA ALA A 19 -3.03 2.86 -10.45
C ALA A 19 -3.46 3.96 -11.43
N ARG A 20 -4.72 3.95 -11.86
CA ARG A 20 -5.26 4.94 -12.83
C ARG A 20 -6.14 6.00 -12.16
N THR A 21 -6.13 6.06 -10.83
CA THR A 21 -6.86 7.08 -10.07
C THR A 21 -6.00 8.33 -9.89
N ARG A 22 -6.60 9.43 -9.43
CA ARG A 22 -5.86 10.65 -9.03
C ARG A 22 -5.34 10.60 -7.59
N MET A 23 -5.27 9.42 -6.98
CA MET A 23 -4.78 9.28 -5.61
C MET A 23 -3.28 9.56 -5.56
N SER A 24 -2.83 10.30 -4.53
CA SER A 24 -1.41 10.48 -4.27
C SER A 24 -0.72 9.13 -3.98
N PRO A 25 0.60 9.00 -4.23
CA PRO A 25 1.34 7.78 -3.92
C PRO A 25 1.14 7.32 -2.47
N HIS A 26 1.25 8.25 -1.51
CA HIS A 26 1.00 7.97 -0.09
C HIS A 26 -0.38 7.37 0.14
N ARG A 27 -1.44 7.97 -0.43
CA ARG A 27 -2.82 7.46 -0.25
C ARG A 27 -3.00 6.08 -0.87
N ARG A 28 -2.37 5.79 -2.00
CA ARG A 28 -2.41 4.47 -2.64
C ARG A 28 -1.73 3.41 -1.77
N VAL A 29 -0.58 3.72 -1.19
CA VAL A 29 0.12 2.83 -0.24
C VAL A 29 -0.76 2.56 0.99
N MET A 30 -1.37 3.59 1.57
CA MET A 30 -2.25 3.42 2.73
C MET A 30 -3.49 2.56 2.42
N VAL A 31 -4.14 2.76 1.26
CA VAL A 31 -5.28 1.93 0.83
C VAL A 31 -4.85 0.47 0.65
N ALA A 32 -3.66 0.24 0.09
CA ALA A 32 -3.14 -1.11 -0.08
C ALA A 32 -2.85 -1.82 1.25
N LEU A 33 -2.28 -1.11 2.22
CA LEU A 33 -2.02 -1.62 3.56
C LEU A 33 -3.32 -1.89 4.34
N GLN A 34 -4.33 -1.03 4.19
CA GLN A 34 -5.66 -1.25 4.78
C GLN A 34 -6.38 -2.46 4.17
N ALA A 35 -6.28 -2.66 2.85
CA ALA A 35 -6.80 -3.86 2.20
C ALA A 35 -6.08 -5.12 2.71
N ALA A 36 -4.75 -5.06 2.85
CA ALA A 36 -3.97 -6.16 3.39
C ALA A 36 -4.35 -6.47 4.86
N GLU A 37 -4.48 -5.47 5.73
CA GLU A 37 -4.94 -5.66 7.13
C GLU A 37 -6.36 -6.21 7.23
N ARG A 38 -7.27 -5.79 6.32
CA ARG A 38 -8.65 -6.26 6.35
C ARG A 38 -8.79 -7.75 6.05
N PHE A 39 -7.91 -8.31 5.22
CA PHE A 39 -8.05 -9.66 4.65
C PHE A 39 -6.88 -10.60 4.96
N SER A 40 -5.78 -10.12 5.53
CA SER A 40 -4.67 -10.95 6.00
C SER A 40 -4.48 -10.77 7.51
N ALA A 41 -4.67 -11.86 8.26
CA ALA A 41 -4.50 -11.86 9.72
C ALA A 41 -3.08 -11.49 10.17
N GLY A 42 -2.09 -11.64 9.29
CA GLY A 42 -0.69 -11.30 9.55
C GLY A 42 -0.33 -9.82 9.30
N VAL A 43 -1.28 -8.98 8.86
CA VAL A 43 -1.05 -7.56 8.61
C VAL A 43 -1.87 -6.72 9.58
N ARG A 44 -1.21 -5.80 10.30
CA ARG A 44 -1.84 -4.91 11.26
C ARG A 44 -1.18 -3.55 11.25
N GLY A 45 -2.00 -2.50 11.41
CA GLY A 45 -1.51 -1.17 11.71
C GLY A 45 -1.00 -1.05 13.17
N PRO A 46 -0.44 0.12 13.54
CA PRO A 46 -0.29 1.31 12.69
C PRO A 46 0.77 1.14 11.59
N PHE A 47 0.61 1.88 10.49
CA PHE A 47 1.54 1.84 9.36
C PHE A 47 2.43 3.09 9.32
N LEU A 48 3.71 2.89 9.02
CA LEU A 48 4.67 3.96 8.73
C LEU A 48 4.89 4.03 7.21
N CYS A 49 4.57 5.17 6.59
CA CYS A 49 4.85 5.42 5.19
C CYS A 49 6.02 6.38 5.07
N LEU A 50 7.12 5.94 4.47
CA LEU A 50 8.27 6.78 4.16
C LEU A 50 8.14 7.32 2.73
N SER A 51 8.49 8.58 2.54
CA SER A 51 8.65 9.19 1.22
C SER A 51 10.09 9.69 1.07
N GLN A 52 10.57 9.69 -0.16
CA GLN A 52 11.74 10.46 -0.52
C GLN A 52 11.19 11.71 -1.19
N ASP A 53 11.36 12.85 -0.56
CA ASP A 53 11.21 14.10 -1.29
C ASP A 53 12.44 14.20 -2.19
N ASP A 54 12.24 14.45 -3.49
CA ASP A 54 13.33 14.72 -4.42
C ASP A 54 14.07 15.97 -3.90
N ALA A 55 15.18 15.78 -3.19
CA ALA A 55 16.18 16.81 -3.04
C ALA A 55 16.80 16.96 -4.43
N GLY A 56 16.30 17.97 -5.17
CA GLY A 56 16.74 18.30 -6.52
C GLY A 56 18.24 18.60 -6.63
#